data_AF-A0A945N4W7-F1
#
_entry.id   AF-A0A945N4W7-F1
#
_cell.length_a   1.000
_cell.length_b   1.000
_cell.length_c   1.000
_cell.angle_alpha   90.00
_cell.angle_beta   90.00
_cell.angle_gamma   90.00
#
_symmetry.space_group_name_H-M   'P 1'
#
loop_
_entity.id
_entity.type
_entity.pdbx_description
1 polymer ?
#
loop_
_entity_poly.entity_id
_entity_poly.type
_entity_poly.pdbx_seq_one_letter_code
_entity_poly.pdbx_strand_id
1 'polypeptide(L)'
;MQIKLTTIIYRQSGRQTRKVETFEGPKLSFGRSASNDVVLSDRSLPVKCFDLDIVDGVVALKATDNQTKVAINGIDLKRPKFLSGESQAEFKVGQYSISLGLSADQDMVLVSIDPGGSVGYTPRYGPGFRVRSKFANLLNARFLSWAGVFALFALFAWYPFSSEVASTTTLSGDVSDQAPEVLWASGKISSAHHNFAESCDQCHVEPFESVTSETCSNCHEALPQHASALLLSLSRPIPEGLDSLEGLAKAEFGIEEDGCASCHKDHNGDEGVLSMPDGLCQTCHEGLDKRLAGH
;
A
#
# COMPACT_ATOMS: atom_id res chain seq x y z
N MET A 1 -45.88 -15.01 -15.50
CA MET A 1 -44.86 -15.85 -14.86
C MET A 1 -43.65 -15.03 -14.46
N GLN A 2 -43.49 -14.85 -13.15
CA GLN A 2 -42.38 -14.14 -12.53
C GLN A 2 -41.49 -15.13 -11.78
N ILE A 3 -40.18 -14.99 -11.89
CA ILE A 3 -39.22 -15.80 -11.13
C ILE A 3 -38.68 -14.93 -10.00
N LYS A 4 -38.89 -15.35 -8.75
CA LYS A 4 -38.35 -14.66 -7.59
C LYS A 4 -37.12 -15.41 -7.09
N LEU A 5 -35.96 -14.81 -7.31
CA LEU A 5 -34.66 -15.31 -6.88
C LEU A 5 -34.33 -14.75 -5.49
N THR A 6 -33.99 -15.63 -4.55
CA THR A 6 -33.48 -15.28 -3.23
C THR A 6 -32.08 -15.84 -3.06
N THR A 7 -31.09 -14.96 -2.97
CA THR A 7 -29.69 -15.35 -2.76
C THR A 7 -29.29 -15.10 -1.31
N ILE A 8 -28.80 -16.14 -0.63
CA ILE A 8 -28.29 -16.06 0.73
C ILE A 8 -26.81 -15.69 0.68
N ILE A 9 -26.45 -14.57 1.31
CA ILE A 9 -25.08 -14.06 1.38
C ILE A 9 -24.60 -14.13 2.83
N TYR A 10 -23.45 -14.76 3.04
CA TYR A 10 -22.78 -14.84 4.33
C TYR A 10 -21.73 -13.74 4.44
N ARG A 11 -21.79 -12.95 5.52
CA ARG A 11 -20.73 -12.00 5.86
C ARG A 11 -19.63 -12.69 6.67
N GLN A 12 -18.42 -12.12 6.70
CA GLN A 12 -17.30 -12.62 7.51
C GLN A 12 -17.65 -12.73 9.02
N SER A 13 -18.64 -11.97 9.49
CA SER A 13 -19.17 -12.03 10.86
C SER A 13 -20.14 -13.20 11.13
N GLY A 14 -20.39 -14.08 10.14
CA GLY A 14 -21.37 -15.17 10.24
C GLY A 14 -22.83 -14.74 10.09
N ARG A 15 -23.11 -13.43 9.99
CA ARG A 15 -24.47 -12.91 9.78
C ARG A 15 -24.93 -13.22 8.35
N GLN A 16 -26.12 -13.79 8.22
CA GLN A 16 -26.80 -14.03 6.94
C GLN A 16 -27.54 -12.77 6.48
N THR A 17 -27.43 -12.45 5.20
CA THR A 17 -28.23 -11.43 4.53
C THR A 17 -28.88 -12.05 3.30
N ARG A 18 -30.16 -11.77 3.06
CA ARG A 18 -30.90 -12.28 1.90
C ARG A 18 -31.06 -11.16 0.87
N LYS A 19 -30.64 -11.42 -0.36
CA LYS A 19 -30.90 -10.54 -1.51
C LYS A 19 -32.05 -11.15 -2.30
N VAL A 20 -33.10 -10.39 -2.57
CA VAL A 20 -34.27 -10.84 -3.34
C VAL A 20 -34.31 -10.07 -4.64
N GLU A 21 -34.35 -10.78 -5.75
CA GLU A 21 -34.44 -10.26 -7.11
C GLU A 21 -35.63 -10.90 -7.81
N THR A 22 -36.30 -10.15 -8.68
CA THR A 22 -37.42 -10.66 -9.47
C THR A 22 -37.04 -10.56 -10.94
N PHE A 23 -37.15 -11.68 -11.65
CA PHE A 23 -36.86 -11.81 -13.07
C PHE A 23 -38.16 -12.04 -13.82
N GLU A 24 -38.34 -11.34 -14.93
CA GLU A 24 -39.45 -11.53 -15.86
C GLU A 24 -38.95 -12.30 -17.08
N GLY A 25 -39.50 -13.49 -17.31
CA GLY A 25 -39.13 -14.32 -18.45
C GLY A 25 -39.30 -15.81 -18.19
N PRO A 26 -39.42 -16.62 -19.26
CA PRO A 26 -39.60 -18.06 -19.16
C PRO A 26 -38.29 -18.82 -18.94
N LYS A 27 -37.14 -18.15 -18.99
CA LYS A 27 -35.82 -18.78 -18.97
C LYS A 27 -34.85 -18.02 -18.05
N LEU A 28 -34.06 -18.77 -17.30
CA LEU A 28 -33.00 -18.25 -16.44
C LEU A 28 -31.74 -19.10 -16.58
N SER A 29 -30.61 -18.46 -16.88
CA SER A 29 -29.32 -19.11 -17.08
C SER A 29 -28.42 -19.00 -15.84
N PHE A 30 -27.72 -20.08 -15.53
CA PHE A 30 -26.81 -20.16 -14.39
C PHE A 30 -25.40 -20.55 -14.83
N GLY A 31 -24.37 -19.89 -14.29
CA GLY A 31 -22.99 -20.30 -14.53
C GLY A 31 -21.96 -19.30 -14.04
N ARG A 32 -20.69 -19.56 -14.33
CA ARG A 32 -19.57 -18.74 -13.85
C ARG A 32 -19.41 -17.41 -14.60
N SER A 33 -19.87 -17.34 -15.85
CA SER A 33 -19.76 -16.12 -16.66
C SER A 33 -20.68 -15.01 -16.15
N ALA A 34 -20.24 -13.77 -16.28
CA ALA A 34 -21.09 -12.57 -16.12
C ALA A 34 -22.17 -12.45 -17.21
N SER A 35 -22.09 -13.27 -18.27
CA SER A 35 -23.09 -13.34 -19.33
C SER A 35 -24.31 -14.20 -18.99
N ASN A 36 -24.36 -14.81 -17.80
CA ASN A 36 -25.53 -15.57 -17.33
C ASN A 36 -26.35 -14.68 -16.40
N ASP A 37 -27.66 -14.96 -16.32
CA ASP A 37 -28.57 -14.19 -15.47
C ASP A 37 -28.20 -14.33 -13.98
N VAL A 38 -27.78 -15.53 -13.58
CA VAL A 38 -27.27 -15.80 -12.23
C VAL A 38 -25.82 -16.26 -12.29
N VAL A 39 -24.94 -15.40 -11.76
CA VAL A 39 -23.49 -15.66 -11.72
C VAL A 39 -23.12 -16.46 -10.47
N LEU A 40 -22.58 -17.66 -10.66
CA LEU A 40 -22.07 -18.53 -9.62
C LEU A 40 -20.54 -18.44 -9.56
N SER A 41 -19.98 -17.84 -8.52
CA SER A 41 -18.53 -17.57 -8.41
C SER A 41 -17.67 -18.81 -8.08
N ASP A 42 -18.19 -20.03 -8.23
CA ASP A 42 -17.44 -21.26 -7.98
C ASP A 42 -16.62 -21.65 -9.21
N ARG A 43 -15.29 -21.69 -9.05
CA ARG A 43 -14.34 -22.01 -10.12
C ARG A 43 -14.50 -23.44 -10.65
N SER A 44 -15.02 -24.36 -9.84
CA SER A 44 -15.27 -25.75 -10.25
C SER A 44 -16.44 -25.88 -11.23
N LEU A 45 -17.25 -24.83 -11.39
CA LEU A 45 -18.37 -24.81 -12.31
C LEU A 45 -17.97 -24.32 -13.71
N PRO A 46 -18.59 -24.86 -14.77
CA PRO A 46 -18.41 -24.37 -16.13
C PRO A 46 -18.89 -22.92 -16.32
N VAL A 47 -18.45 -22.31 -17.43
CA VAL A 47 -18.83 -20.95 -17.85
C VAL A 47 -20.36 -20.83 -17.99
N LYS A 48 -21.01 -21.86 -18.55
CA LYS A 48 -22.46 -22.07 -18.57
C LYS A 48 -22.77 -23.42 -17.94
N CYS A 49 -23.51 -23.42 -16.85
CA CYS A 49 -23.70 -24.58 -15.99
C CYS A 49 -25.00 -25.31 -16.36
N PHE A 50 -26.13 -24.63 -16.18
CA PHE A 50 -27.46 -25.14 -16.52
C PHE A 50 -28.42 -23.99 -16.81
N ASP A 51 -29.47 -24.31 -17.54
CA ASP A 51 -30.59 -23.42 -17.82
C ASP A 51 -31.84 -23.94 -17.10
N LEU A 52 -32.63 -23.01 -16.57
CA LEU A 52 -33.95 -23.25 -16.03
C LEU A 52 -34.96 -22.68 -17.03
N ASP A 53 -35.76 -23.56 -17.63
CA ASP A 53 -36.83 -23.22 -18.57
C ASP A 53 -38.17 -23.52 -17.89
N ILE A 54 -39.12 -22.59 -17.96
CA ILE A 54 -40.48 -22.76 -17.42
C ILE A 54 -41.43 -22.84 -18.61
N VAL A 55 -42.11 -23.97 -18.75
CA VAL A 55 -43.08 -24.22 -19.82
C VAL A 55 -44.36 -24.77 -19.20
N ASP A 56 -45.48 -24.08 -19.39
CA ASP A 56 -46.83 -24.50 -18.94
C ASP A 56 -46.90 -24.92 -17.45
N GLY A 57 -46.25 -24.14 -16.56
CA GLY A 57 -46.24 -24.41 -15.11
C GLY A 57 -45.28 -25.53 -14.68
N VAL A 58 -44.50 -26.06 -15.62
CA VAL A 58 -43.50 -27.09 -15.39
C VAL A 58 -42.11 -26.48 -15.47
N VAL A 59 -41.30 -26.69 -14.43
CA VAL A 59 -39.90 -26.26 -14.42
C VAL A 59 -39.03 -27.36 -15.02
N ALA A 60 -38.39 -27.07 -16.15
CA ALA A 60 -37.42 -27.92 -16.81
C ALA A 60 -36.00 -27.43 -16.50
N LEU A 61 -35.17 -28.33 -15.98
CA LEU A 61 -33.75 -28.07 -15.76
C LEU A 61 -32.93 -28.79 -16.81
N LYS A 62 -32.11 -28.05 -17.55
CA LYS A 62 -31.23 -28.59 -18.59
C LYS A 62 -29.78 -28.23 -18.29
N ALA A 63 -28.93 -29.24 -18.07
CA ALA A 63 -27.49 -29.03 -18.00
C ALA A 63 -26.96 -28.67 -19.40
N THR A 64 -26.23 -27.56 -19.50
CA THR A 64 -25.70 -27.05 -20.78
C THR A 64 -24.33 -27.64 -21.10
N ASP A 65 -23.62 -28.14 -20.09
CA ASP A 65 -22.30 -28.76 -20.22
C ASP A 65 -22.24 -30.17 -19.59
N ASN A 66 -21.57 -31.09 -20.28
CA ASN A 66 -21.34 -32.48 -19.89
C ASN A 66 -20.42 -32.63 -18.67
N GLN A 67 -19.66 -31.58 -18.32
CA GLN A 67 -18.80 -31.57 -17.13
C GLN A 67 -19.57 -31.29 -15.84
N THR A 68 -20.80 -30.80 -15.94
CA THR A 68 -21.59 -30.42 -14.77
C THR A 68 -22.26 -31.65 -14.16
N LYS A 69 -21.68 -32.15 -13.07
CA LYS A 69 -22.36 -33.15 -12.21
C LYS A 69 -23.38 -32.45 -11.33
N VAL A 70 -24.50 -32.01 -11.92
CA VAL A 70 -25.65 -31.57 -11.13
C VAL A 70 -26.52 -32.78 -10.85
N ALA A 71 -26.69 -33.09 -9.57
CA ALA A 71 -27.58 -34.16 -9.12
C ALA A 71 -28.75 -33.56 -8.34
N ILE A 72 -29.98 -33.82 -8.81
CA ILE A 72 -31.21 -33.52 -8.05
C ILE A 72 -31.60 -34.78 -7.30
N ASN A 73 -31.68 -34.72 -5.97
CA ASN A 73 -31.99 -35.89 -5.12
C ASN A 73 -31.12 -37.12 -5.44
N GLY A 74 -29.85 -36.92 -5.80
CA GLY A 74 -28.91 -38.00 -6.15
C GLY A 74 -28.99 -38.54 -7.58
N ILE A 75 -29.78 -37.93 -8.46
CA ILE A 75 -29.93 -38.35 -9.87
C ILE A 75 -29.28 -37.31 -10.80
N ASP A 76 -28.33 -37.74 -11.63
CA ASP A 76 -27.59 -36.90 -12.60
C ASP A 76 -28.51 -36.26 -13.65
N LEU A 77 -28.36 -34.95 -13.86
CA LEU A 77 -29.14 -34.14 -14.80
C LEU A 77 -28.72 -34.25 -16.28
N LYS A 78 -28.41 -35.47 -16.75
CA LYS A 78 -28.18 -35.71 -18.18
C LYS A 78 -29.45 -35.66 -19.03
N ARG A 79 -30.63 -35.63 -18.39
CA ARG A 79 -31.94 -35.51 -19.05
C ARG A 79 -32.75 -34.39 -18.38
N PRO A 80 -33.58 -33.65 -19.15
CA PRO A 80 -34.44 -32.62 -18.57
C PRO A 80 -35.37 -33.27 -17.55
N LYS A 81 -35.32 -32.79 -16.31
CA LYS A 81 -36.24 -33.20 -15.26
C LYS A 81 -37.30 -32.11 -15.12
N PHE A 82 -38.55 -32.55 -15.20
CA PHE A 82 -39.73 -31.73 -15.08
C PHE A 82 -40.21 -31.77 -13.64
N LEU A 83 -40.32 -30.61 -13.00
CA LEU A 83 -41.02 -30.46 -11.72
C LEU A 83 -42.46 -30.04 -12.03
N SER A 84 -43.44 -30.87 -11.69
CA SER A 84 -44.87 -30.57 -11.80
C SER A 84 -45.55 -30.64 -10.42
N GLY A 85 -46.46 -29.70 -10.14
CA GLY A 85 -47.25 -29.63 -8.91
C GLY A 85 -46.61 -28.83 -7.76
N GLU A 86 -47.11 -28.99 -6.53
CA GLU A 86 -46.61 -28.36 -5.28
C GLU A 86 -45.24 -28.91 -4.81
N SER A 87 -44.40 -29.33 -5.74
CA SER A 87 -43.16 -30.01 -5.42
C SER A 87 -42.00 -29.04 -5.24
N GLN A 88 -41.41 -29.04 -4.04
CA GLN A 88 -40.11 -28.44 -3.79
C GLN A 88 -39.01 -29.40 -4.26
N ALA A 89 -38.00 -28.88 -4.94
CA ALA A 89 -36.84 -29.65 -5.35
C ALA A 89 -35.56 -28.98 -4.85
N GLU A 90 -34.70 -29.75 -4.19
CA GLU A 90 -33.37 -29.30 -3.80
C GLU A 90 -32.31 -30.07 -4.58
N PHE A 91 -31.29 -29.35 -5.05
CA PHE A 91 -30.17 -29.95 -5.75
C PHE A 91 -28.87 -29.20 -5.46
N LYS A 92 -27.76 -29.92 -5.59
CA LYS A 92 -26.42 -29.36 -5.32
C LYS A 92 -25.66 -29.14 -6.62
N VAL A 93 -25.09 -27.95 -6.75
CA VAL A 93 -24.24 -27.52 -7.87
C VAL A 93 -22.94 -26.99 -7.28
N GLY A 94 -21.86 -27.77 -7.35
CA GLY A 94 -20.58 -27.41 -6.74
C GLY A 94 -20.75 -27.21 -5.22
N GLN A 95 -20.46 -26.00 -4.74
CA GLN A 95 -20.68 -25.62 -3.34
C GLN A 95 -22.10 -25.11 -3.00
N TYR A 96 -22.93 -24.83 -4.00
CA TYR A 96 -24.26 -24.24 -3.77
C TYR A 96 -25.34 -25.31 -3.60
N SER A 97 -26.21 -25.14 -2.59
CA SER A 97 -27.51 -25.80 -2.51
C SER A 97 -28.55 -24.88 -3.13
N ILE A 98 -29.23 -25.35 -4.16
CA ILE A 98 -30.28 -24.59 -4.85
C ILE A 98 -31.60 -25.30 -4.58
N SER A 99 -32.56 -24.57 -4.03
CA SER A 99 -33.93 -25.05 -3.88
C SER A 99 -34.88 -24.29 -4.79
N LEU A 100 -35.79 -25.05 -5.40
CA LEU A 100 -36.86 -24.58 -6.27
C LEU A 100 -38.19 -24.89 -5.60
N GLY A 101 -39.09 -23.91 -5.58
CA GLY A 101 -40.47 -24.08 -5.18
C GLY A 101 -41.40 -23.38 -6.15
N LEU A 102 -42.51 -24.03 -6.48
CA LEU A 102 -43.60 -23.42 -7.22
C LEU A 102 -44.58 -22.78 -6.22
N SER A 103 -45.04 -21.56 -6.50
CA SER A 103 -46.13 -20.93 -5.74
C SER A 103 -47.45 -21.68 -5.97
N ALA A 104 -48.36 -21.63 -5.00
CA ALA A 104 -49.67 -22.29 -5.08
C ALA A 104 -50.47 -21.86 -6.33
N ASP A 105 -50.33 -20.61 -6.75
CA ASP A 105 -50.99 -20.05 -7.94
C ASP A 105 -50.26 -20.37 -9.25
N GLN A 106 -49.17 -21.14 -9.21
CA GLN A 106 -48.30 -21.53 -10.34
C GLN A 106 -47.72 -20.38 -11.19
N ASP A 107 -47.97 -19.12 -10.83
CA ASP A 107 -47.47 -17.94 -11.57
C ASP A 107 -46.09 -17.45 -11.09
N MET A 108 -45.61 -17.96 -9.94
CA MET A 108 -44.31 -17.60 -9.38
C MET A 108 -43.44 -18.81 -9.08
N VAL A 109 -42.19 -18.77 -9.54
CA VAL A 109 -41.14 -19.73 -9.17
C VAL A 109 -40.21 -19.10 -8.14
N LEU A 110 -40.11 -19.70 -6.96
CA LEU A 110 -39.17 -19.35 -5.91
C LEU A 110 -37.87 -20.12 -6.11
N VAL A 111 -36.77 -19.41 -6.35
CA VAL A 111 -35.42 -19.99 -6.44
C VAL A 111 -34.63 -19.49 -5.24
N SER A 112 -34.15 -20.37 -4.37
CA SER A 112 -33.27 -20.01 -3.26
C SER A 112 -31.89 -20.61 -3.45
N ILE A 113 -30.86 -19.77 -3.38
CA ILE A 113 -29.45 -20.18 -3.50
C ILE A 113 -28.78 -20.01 -2.15
N ASP A 114 -28.37 -21.13 -1.56
CA ASP A 114 -27.52 -21.17 -0.38
C ASP A 114 -26.11 -21.60 -0.80
N PRO A 115 -25.07 -20.75 -0.65
CA PRO A 115 -23.67 -21.15 -0.88
C PRO A 115 -23.12 -22.18 0.12
N GLY A 116 -23.97 -22.73 1.01
CA GLY A 116 -23.61 -23.82 1.91
C GLY A 116 -23.02 -23.33 3.23
N GLY A 117 -23.60 -22.28 3.81
CA GLY A 117 -23.09 -21.68 5.04
C GLY A 117 -23.87 -22.07 6.29
N SER A 118 -23.54 -23.19 6.93
CA SER A 118 -23.42 -23.23 8.41
C SER A 118 -23.01 -24.62 8.91
N VAL A 119 -22.13 -24.61 9.92
CA VAL A 119 -21.56 -25.75 10.66
C VAL A 119 -20.53 -26.57 9.87
N GLY A 120 -19.26 -26.14 9.90
CA GLY A 120 -18.13 -26.94 9.45
C GLY A 120 -17.67 -26.68 8.02
N TYR A 121 -17.44 -25.42 7.66
CA TYR A 121 -16.69 -25.04 6.46
C TYR A 121 -15.28 -25.65 6.53
N THR A 122 -15.14 -26.87 6.04
CA THR A 122 -13.88 -27.42 5.57
C THR A 122 -13.87 -27.17 4.07
N PRO A 123 -12.95 -26.33 3.55
CA PRO A 123 -12.83 -26.13 2.12
C PRO A 123 -12.63 -27.50 1.45
N ARG A 124 -13.47 -27.83 0.47
CA ARG A 124 -13.31 -29.03 -0.37
C ARG A 124 -12.16 -28.88 -1.40
N TYR A 125 -11.48 -27.74 -1.39
CA TYR A 125 -10.10 -27.66 -1.84
C TYR A 125 -9.26 -28.47 -0.87
N GLY A 126 -8.81 -29.65 -1.31
CA GLY A 126 -7.80 -30.45 -0.61
C GLY A 126 -6.69 -29.54 -0.10
N PRO A 127 -6.15 -29.79 1.10
CA PRO A 127 -5.38 -28.85 1.90
C PRO A 127 -4.35 -28.17 1.01
N GLY A 128 -4.72 -27.01 0.47
CA GLY A 128 -3.84 -26.18 -0.32
C GLY A 128 -2.78 -25.77 0.67
N PHE A 129 -1.65 -26.47 0.60
CA PHE A 129 -0.45 -26.35 1.40
C PHE A 129 -0.50 -25.17 2.38
N ARG A 130 -1.29 -25.30 3.45
CA ARG A 130 -1.12 -24.43 4.59
C ARG A 130 0.07 -25.05 5.25
N VAL A 131 1.23 -24.44 5.06
CA VAL A 131 2.34 -24.59 5.98
C VAL A 131 1.83 -24.09 7.32
N ARG A 132 1.07 -24.93 8.03
CA ARG A 132 0.83 -24.78 9.45
C ARG A 132 2.14 -25.22 10.07
N SER A 133 3.11 -24.32 10.00
CA SER A 133 4.27 -24.36 10.87
C SER A 133 3.75 -24.62 12.28
N LYS A 134 4.28 -25.63 12.96
CA LYS A 134 3.94 -25.89 14.37
C LYS A 134 4.25 -24.67 15.26
N PHE A 135 5.07 -23.72 14.77
CA PHE A 135 5.35 -22.44 15.41
C PHE A 135 4.26 -21.38 15.23
N ALA A 136 3.35 -21.52 14.24
CA ALA A 136 2.31 -20.52 13.97
C ALA A 136 1.28 -20.37 15.09
N ASN A 137 1.16 -21.38 15.97
CA ASN A 137 0.31 -21.30 17.17
C ASN A 137 1.08 -20.86 18.43
N LEU A 138 2.41 -20.82 18.41
CA LEU A 138 3.24 -20.43 19.55
C LEU A 138 3.54 -18.93 19.55
N LEU A 139 3.56 -18.29 18.39
CA LEU A 139 3.87 -16.88 18.23
C LEU A 139 2.66 -16.17 17.65
N ASN A 140 1.89 -15.49 18.52
CA ASN A 140 0.84 -14.58 18.06
C ASN A 140 1.48 -13.52 17.18
N ALA A 141 1.09 -13.44 15.90
CA ALA A 141 1.67 -12.49 14.95
C ALA A 141 1.63 -11.05 15.49
N ARG A 142 0.59 -10.68 16.24
CA ARG A 142 0.51 -9.36 16.91
C ARG A 142 1.59 -9.17 17.96
N PHE A 143 1.82 -10.19 18.79
CA PHE A 143 2.87 -10.14 19.80
C PHE A 143 4.25 -10.06 19.15
N LEU A 144 4.49 -10.82 18.08
CA LEU A 144 5.77 -10.81 17.39
C LEU A 144 6.03 -9.47 16.67
N SER A 145 5.00 -8.86 16.08
CA SER A 145 5.10 -7.52 15.49
C SER A 145 5.41 -6.47 16.56
N TRP A 146 4.68 -6.46 17.68
CA TRP A 146 4.98 -5.52 18.77
C TRP A 146 6.34 -5.78 19.40
N ALA A 147 6.72 -7.04 19.63
CA ALA A 147 8.05 -7.40 20.14
C ALA A 147 9.15 -6.96 19.18
N GLY A 148 8.94 -7.08 17.86
CA GLY A 148 9.87 -6.58 16.85
C GLY A 148 10.00 -5.06 16.88
N VAL A 149 8.89 -4.33 16.99
CA VAL A 149 8.89 -2.87 17.14
C VAL A 149 9.64 -2.45 18.40
N PHE A 150 9.32 -3.04 19.56
CA PHE A 150 10.02 -2.72 20.81
C PHE A 150 11.47 -3.16 20.81
N ALA A 151 11.82 -4.26 20.14
CA ALA A 151 13.22 -4.68 19.99
C ALA A 151 14.01 -3.70 19.11
N LEU A 152 13.41 -3.19 18.03
CA LEU A 152 14.02 -2.13 17.23
C LEU A 152 14.19 -0.85 18.05
N PHE A 153 13.14 -0.39 18.73
CA PHE A 153 13.25 0.78 19.61
C PHE A 153 14.30 0.58 20.70
N ALA A 154 14.35 -0.59 21.33
CA ALA A 154 15.36 -0.91 22.33
C ALA A 154 16.77 -0.94 21.73
N LEU A 155 16.96 -1.47 20.52
CA LEU A 155 18.26 -1.49 19.86
C LEU A 155 18.74 -0.06 19.53
N PHE A 156 17.86 0.76 18.93
CA PHE A 156 18.16 2.14 18.58
C PHE A 156 18.29 3.07 19.80
N ALA A 157 17.67 2.75 20.93
CA ALA A 157 17.85 3.47 22.19
C ALA A 157 19.05 2.97 22.99
N TRP A 158 19.35 1.67 22.95
CA TRP A 158 20.46 1.06 23.68
C TRP A 158 21.81 1.42 23.06
N TYR A 159 21.89 1.50 21.73
CA TYR A 159 23.12 1.85 21.03
C TYR A 159 23.70 3.22 21.46
N PRO A 160 22.96 4.35 21.42
CA PRO A 160 23.47 5.64 21.91
C PRO A 160 23.65 5.68 23.44
N PHE A 161 22.89 4.89 24.20
CA PHE A 161 23.10 4.79 25.64
C PHE A 161 24.42 4.08 25.99
N SER A 162 24.79 3.05 25.23
CA SER A 162 26.02 2.29 25.46
C SER A 162 27.29 3.08 25.11
N SER A 163 27.21 4.02 24.15
CA SER A 163 28.32 4.91 23.84
C SER A 163 28.53 5.95 24.94
N GLU A 164 27.48 6.55 25.51
CA GLU A 164 27.60 7.52 26.61
C GLU A 164 28.30 6.91 27.86
N VAL A 165 27.96 5.66 28.18
CA VAL A 165 28.62 4.90 29.28
C VAL A 165 30.08 4.57 28.96
N ALA A 166 30.42 4.38 27.68
CA ALA A 166 31.81 4.17 27.26
C ALA A 166 32.61 5.48 27.26
N SER A 167 32.03 6.57 26.76
CA SER A 167 32.65 7.91 26.67
C SER A 167 32.94 8.52 28.04
N THR A 168 32.13 8.22 29.06
CA THR A 168 32.39 8.63 30.45
C THR A 168 33.58 7.93 31.10
N THR A 169 34.10 6.84 30.51
CA THR A 169 35.25 6.09 31.03
C THR A 169 36.57 6.49 30.35
N THR A 170 36.53 7.18 29.21
CA THR A 170 37.70 7.64 28.46
C THR A 170 37.86 9.17 28.56
N LEU A 171 38.72 9.62 29.47
CA LEU A 171 39.17 11.01 29.63
C LEU A 171 40.13 11.46 28.51
N SER A 172 39.76 11.23 27.25
CA SER A 172 40.51 11.70 26.10
C SER A 172 39.54 12.37 25.13
N GLY A 173 39.74 13.66 24.86
CA GLY A 173 38.93 14.50 23.98
C GLY A 173 39.03 14.16 22.49
N ASP A 174 39.15 12.88 22.17
CA ASP A 174 39.16 12.37 20.81
C ASP A 174 37.97 11.42 20.70
N VAL A 175 36.84 11.96 20.22
CA VAL A 175 35.65 11.17 19.91
C VAL A 175 36.07 10.13 18.88
N SER A 176 36.08 8.85 19.26
CA SER A 176 36.43 7.76 18.35
C SER A 176 35.61 7.88 17.06
N ASP A 177 36.23 7.77 15.88
CA ASP A 177 35.56 7.75 14.56
C ASP A 177 34.44 6.69 14.46
N GLN A 178 34.30 5.81 15.45
CA GLN A 178 33.26 4.78 15.55
C GLN A 178 32.16 5.07 16.57
N ALA A 179 32.20 6.24 17.22
CA ALA A 179 31.19 6.63 18.17
C ALA A 179 29.89 7.03 17.41
N PRO A 180 28.69 6.65 17.90
CA PRO A 180 27.43 6.92 17.22
C PRO A 180 27.18 8.42 17.00
N GLU A 181 27.72 9.28 17.85
CA GLU A 181 27.72 10.73 17.66
C GLU A 181 28.40 11.17 16.36
N VAL A 182 29.41 10.45 15.88
CA VAL A 182 30.09 10.74 14.59
C VAL A 182 29.15 10.51 13.41
N LEU A 183 28.18 9.59 13.51
CA LEU A 183 27.22 9.35 12.43
C LEU A 183 26.33 10.57 12.17
N TRP A 184 26.11 11.41 13.19
CA TRP A 184 25.21 12.56 13.15
C TRP A 184 25.98 13.88 13.34
N ALA A 185 27.29 13.83 13.49
CA ALA A 185 28.16 14.98 13.51
C ALA A 185 28.30 15.54 12.10
N SER A 186 28.23 16.87 11.97
CA SER A 186 28.30 17.54 10.67
C SER A 186 29.62 17.28 9.92
N GLY A 187 30.69 16.89 10.63
CA GLY A 187 32.03 16.68 10.09
C GLY A 187 32.99 17.82 10.45
N LYS A 188 34.26 17.68 10.04
CA LYS A 188 35.29 18.69 10.30
C LYS A 188 35.03 19.96 9.49
N ILE A 189 35.20 21.10 10.14
CA ILE A 189 35.17 22.44 9.52
C ILE A 189 36.35 22.59 8.56
N SER A 190 36.16 23.39 7.52
CA SER A 190 37.20 23.73 6.56
C SER A 190 38.47 24.30 7.21
N SER A 191 39.61 24.11 6.54
CA SER A 191 40.88 24.70 6.99
C SER A 191 40.83 26.23 7.09
N ALA A 192 40.04 26.90 6.24
CA ALA A 192 39.87 28.36 6.29
C ALA A 192 39.15 28.82 7.57
N HIS A 193 38.22 28.01 8.08
CA HIS A 193 37.44 28.31 9.27
C HIS A 193 37.84 27.47 10.49
N HIS A 194 38.96 26.75 10.45
CA HIS A 194 39.37 25.81 11.51
C HIS A 194 39.45 26.48 12.90
N ASN A 195 39.73 27.79 12.95
CA ASN A 195 39.84 28.55 14.19
C ASN A 195 38.51 28.64 14.95
N PHE A 196 37.39 28.36 14.27
CA PHE A 196 36.05 28.37 14.83
C PHE A 196 35.53 26.96 15.16
N ALA A 197 36.37 25.92 15.07
CA ALA A 197 35.98 24.52 15.33
C ALA A 197 35.30 24.29 16.68
N GLU A 198 35.62 25.12 17.69
CA GLU A 198 35.04 25.05 19.03
C GLU A 198 34.04 26.18 19.34
N SER A 199 33.75 27.05 18.37
CA SER A 199 32.89 28.23 18.53
C SER A 199 31.77 28.21 17.49
N CYS A 200 30.91 27.19 17.57
CA CYS A 200 29.83 26.97 16.62
C CYS A 200 28.85 28.14 16.52
N ASP A 201 28.72 28.92 17.59
CA ASP A 201 27.89 30.13 17.70
C ASP A 201 28.33 31.28 16.78
N GLN A 202 29.56 31.23 16.26
CA GLN A 202 30.03 32.19 15.25
C GLN A 202 29.30 32.05 13.91
N CYS A 203 28.74 30.87 13.63
CA CYS A 203 27.99 30.58 12.40
C CYS A 203 26.52 30.23 12.70
N HIS A 204 26.25 29.44 13.74
CA HIS A 204 24.91 29.02 14.14
C HIS A 204 24.33 29.97 15.18
N VAL A 205 23.67 31.02 14.70
CA VAL A 205 23.08 32.08 15.53
C VAL A 205 21.77 31.67 16.20
N GLU A 206 20.96 30.84 15.54
CA GLU A 206 19.69 30.33 16.06
C GLU A 206 19.68 28.80 16.13
N PRO A 207 19.25 28.19 17.26
CA PRO A 207 19.14 26.74 17.37
C PRO A 207 18.12 26.17 16.38
N PHE A 208 18.48 25.06 15.73
CA PHE A 208 17.65 24.36 14.74
C PHE A 208 17.37 25.14 13.45
N GLU A 209 18.03 26.28 13.25
CA GLU A 209 18.06 26.97 11.96
C GLU A 209 19.39 26.73 11.25
N SER A 210 19.36 26.83 9.92
CA SER A 210 20.57 26.74 9.11
C SER A 210 21.39 28.03 9.17
N VAL A 211 22.69 27.95 8.84
CA VAL A 211 23.54 29.14 8.73
C VAL A 211 23.09 29.99 7.54
N THR A 212 22.77 31.25 7.81
CA THR A 212 22.28 32.22 6.80
C THR A 212 23.44 32.91 6.07
N SER A 213 23.16 33.43 4.88
CA SER A 213 24.14 34.23 4.13
C SER A 213 24.52 35.52 4.87
N GLU A 214 23.60 36.06 5.68
CA GLU A 214 23.85 37.25 6.49
C GLU A 214 25.00 36.99 7.48
N THR A 215 24.99 35.85 8.17
CA THR A 215 26.07 35.48 9.10
C THR A 215 27.42 35.38 8.40
N CYS A 216 27.47 34.82 7.20
CA CYS A 216 28.70 34.80 6.40
C CYS A 216 29.14 36.22 6.01
N SER A 217 28.19 37.06 5.59
CA SER A 217 28.48 38.43 5.14
C SER A 217 28.99 39.34 6.25
N ASN A 218 28.67 39.08 7.52
CA ASN A 218 29.19 39.85 8.65
C ASN A 218 30.72 39.84 8.74
N CYS A 219 31.36 38.76 8.28
CA CYS A 219 32.83 38.65 8.20
C CYS A 219 33.37 38.85 6.77
N HIS A 220 32.54 38.62 5.76
CA HIS A 220 32.93 38.62 4.34
C HIS A 220 32.37 39.78 3.51
N GLU A 221 31.81 40.83 4.14
CA GLU A 221 31.19 41.98 3.46
C GLU A 221 32.13 42.64 2.42
N ALA A 222 33.42 42.70 2.74
CA ALA A 222 34.42 43.31 1.88
C ALA A 222 34.87 42.40 0.71
N LEU A 223 34.44 41.14 0.66
CA LEU A 223 34.77 40.24 -0.44
C LEU A 223 33.89 40.53 -1.66
N PRO A 224 34.46 40.52 -2.87
CA PRO A 224 33.68 40.58 -4.09
C PRO A 224 32.67 39.42 -4.17
N GLN A 225 31.41 39.74 -4.42
CA GLN A 225 30.38 38.73 -4.66
C GLN A 225 30.56 38.10 -6.04
N HIS A 226 30.36 36.77 -6.13
CA HIS A 226 30.43 36.05 -7.40
C HIS A 226 29.37 36.52 -8.42
N ALA A 227 28.20 36.94 -7.95
CA ALA A 227 27.13 37.54 -8.73
C ALA A 227 26.20 38.35 -7.81
N SER A 228 25.34 39.21 -8.35
CA SER A 228 24.33 39.90 -7.55
C SER A 228 23.29 38.93 -7.00
N ALA A 229 22.61 39.29 -5.91
CA ALA A 229 21.55 38.46 -5.31
C ALA A 229 20.47 38.03 -6.33
N LEU A 230 20.11 38.92 -7.26
CA LEU A 230 19.18 38.60 -8.34
C LEU A 230 19.72 37.48 -9.24
N LEU A 231 20.97 37.60 -9.69
CA LEU A 231 21.59 36.59 -10.56
C LEU A 231 21.81 35.26 -9.84
N LEU A 232 22.11 35.29 -8.54
CA LEU A 232 22.22 34.08 -7.70
C LEU A 232 20.88 33.34 -7.61
N SER A 233 19.77 34.05 -7.42
CA SER A 233 18.42 33.45 -7.38
C SER A 233 17.97 32.80 -8.70
N LEU A 234 18.62 33.17 -9.81
CA LEU A 234 18.37 32.60 -11.14
C LEU A 234 19.40 31.53 -11.52
N SER A 235 20.38 31.27 -10.64
CA SER A 235 21.51 30.40 -10.94
C SER A 235 21.10 28.93 -11.05
N ARG A 236 20.04 28.52 -10.34
CA ARG A 236 19.49 27.17 -10.31
C ARG A 236 18.10 27.11 -10.98
N PRO A 237 17.68 25.95 -11.50
CA PRO A 237 16.33 25.79 -12.02
C PRO A 237 15.30 25.97 -10.89
N ILE A 238 14.16 26.58 -11.21
CA ILE A 238 13.03 26.67 -10.29
C ILE A 238 12.49 25.24 -10.13
N PRO A 239 12.39 24.71 -8.90
CA PRO A 239 11.89 23.35 -8.68
C PRO A 239 10.42 23.25 -9.09
N GLU A 240 10.07 22.22 -9.87
CA GLU A 240 8.72 21.96 -10.35
C GLU A 240 8.14 20.69 -9.70
N GLY A 241 6.80 20.60 -9.59
CA GLY A 241 6.13 19.40 -9.11
C GLY A 241 6.44 19.08 -7.65
N LEU A 242 6.85 17.84 -7.37
CA LEU A 242 7.13 17.38 -6.00
C LEU A 242 8.36 18.07 -5.39
N ASP A 243 9.32 18.49 -6.20
CA ASP A 243 10.55 19.14 -5.74
C ASP A 243 10.25 20.54 -5.16
N SER A 244 9.15 21.16 -5.59
CA SER A 244 8.68 22.43 -5.00
C SER A 244 8.26 22.27 -3.53
N LEU A 245 7.85 21.06 -3.11
CA LEU A 245 7.54 20.77 -1.71
C LEU A 245 8.80 20.71 -0.84
N GLU A 246 9.92 20.30 -1.41
CA GLU A 246 11.21 20.30 -0.71
C GLU A 246 11.66 21.73 -0.42
N GLY A 247 11.49 22.66 -1.38
CA GLY A 247 11.77 24.07 -1.16
C GLY A 247 10.92 24.68 -0.05
N LEU A 248 9.64 24.31 0.05
CA LEU A 248 8.77 24.72 1.15
C LEU A 248 9.21 24.16 2.50
N ALA A 249 9.61 22.88 2.54
CA ALA A 249 10.13 22.26 3.76
C ALA A 249 11.44 22.91 4.21
N LYS A 250 12.33 23.22 3.27
CA LYS A 250 13.60 23.91 3.55
C LYS A 250 13.40 25.32 4.08
N ALA A 251 12.43 26.07 3.54
CA ALA A 251 12.08 27.40 4.03
C ALA A 251 11.62 27.38 5.49
N GLU A 252 10.89 26.34 5.93
CA GLU A 252 10.47 26.18 7.33
C GLU A 252 11.66 26.01 8.29
N PHE A 253 12.77 25.43 7.82
CA PHE A 253 14.01 25.27 8.59
C PHE A 253 15.04 26.39 8.34
N GLY A 254 14.61 27.48 7.72
CA GLY A 254 15.49 28.62 7.42
C GLY A 254 16.63 28.29 6.44
N ILE A 255 16.47 27.28 5.59
CA ILE A 255 17.49 26.87 4.61
C ILE A 255 17.38 27.75 3.36
N GLU A 256 18.40 28.59 3.15
CA GLU A 256 18.53 29.43 1.96
C GLU A 256 19.04 28.60 0.75
N GLU A 257 18.19 28.41 -0.26
CA GLU A 257 18.54 27.61 -1.46
C GLU A 257 19.67 28.22 -2.30
N ASP A 258 19.77 29.56 -2.33
CA ASP A 258 20.75 30.32 -3.10
C ASP A 258 21.73 31.12 -2.22
N GLY A 259 21.80 30.76 -0.94
CA GLY A 259 22.70 31.39 0.03
C GLY A 259 24.15 30.94 -0.09
N CYS A 260 25.05 31.61 0.63
CA CYS A 260 26.49 31.30 0.62
C CYS A 260 26.76 29.82 0.91
N ALA A 261 26.11 29.25 1.94
CA ALA A 261 26.28 27.86 2.36
C ALA A 261 25.68 26.83 1.39
N SER A 262 24.88 27.24 0.40
CA SER A 262 24.32 26.31 -0.59
C SER A 262 25.35 25.85 -1.62
N CYS A 263 26.43 26.62 -1.78
CA CYS A 263 27.60 26.31 -2.64
C CYS A 263 28.91 26.23 -1.83
N HIS A 264 29.09 27.08 -0.82
CA HIS A 264 30.24 27.08 0.08
C HIS A 264 29.90 26.31 1.37
N LYS A 265 29.76 24.98 1.24
CA LYS A 265 29.42 24.14 2.39
C LYS A 265 30.61 23.95 3.31
N ASP A 266 30.48 24.45 4.53
CA ASP A 266 31.36 24.07 5.63
C ASP A 266 31.02 22.67 6.15
N HIS A 267 31.88 22.09 6.98
CA HIS A 267 31.78 20.74 7.52
C HIS A 267 32.02 19.56 6.55
N ASN A 268 32.65 19.79 5.39
CA ASN A 268 33.01 18.72 4.44
C ASN A 268 34.48 18.26 4.54
N GLY A 269 35.15 18.53 5.66
CA GLY A 269 36.58 18.27 5.82
C GLY A 269 37.42 19.52 5.60
N ASP A 270 38.74 19.34 5.58
CA ASP A 270 39.71 20.44 5.58
C ASP A 270 39.69 21.27 4.28
N GLU A 271 39.09 20.75 3.20
CA GLU A 271 38.91 21.44 1.93
C GLU A 271 37.63 22.30 1.96
N GLY A 272 37.79 23.63 2.06
CA GLY A 272 36.71 24.61 2.30
C GLY A 272 35.82 24.97 1.12
N VAL A 273 35.79 24.14 0.09
CA VAL A 273 34.86 24.22 -1.03
C VAL A 273 34.65 22.78 -1.43
N LEU A 274 33.40 22.40 -1.70
CA LEU A 274 33.05 21.08 -2.23
C LEU A 274 34.16 20.59 -3.18
N SER A 275 34.90 19.55 -2.76
CA SER A 275 35.53 18.65 -3.71
C SER A 275 34.37 17.93 -4.41
N MET A 276 33.67 18.65 -5.31
CA MET A 276 32.65 18.07 -6.16
C MET A 276 33.39 17.03 -6.99
N PRO A 277 33.07 15.73 -6.86
CA PRO A 277 33.66 14.73 -7.73
C PRO A 277 33.43 15.17 -9.17
N ASP A 278 34.50 15.21 -9.94
CA ASP A 278 34.59 15.71 -11.32
C ASP A 278 33.30 15.42 -12.12
N GLY A 279 32.44 16.43 -12.30
CA GLY A 279 31.26 16.28 -13.16
C GLY A 279 30.06 17.21 -13.01
N LEU A 280 29.81 17.88 -11.87
CA LEU A 280 28.42 18.29 -11.57
C LEU A 280 28.05 19.79 -11.52
N CYS A 281 28.90 20.73 -11.96
CA CYS A 281 28.50 22.14 -12.02
C CYS A 281 27.29 22.35 -12.96
N GLN A 282 27.22 21.59 -14.05
CA GLN A 282 26.15 21.69 -15.04
C GLN A 282 24.82 21.11 -14.56
N THR A 283 24.80 20.19 -13.59
CA THR A 283 23.55 19.61 -13.09
C THR A 283 22.79 20.60 -12.22
N CYS A 284 23.49 21.38 -11.38
CA CYS A 284 22.84 22.47 -10.64
C CYS A 284 22.60 23.71 -11.52
N HIS A 285 23.47 23.98 -12.49
CA HIS A 285 23.36 25.13 -13.39
C HIS A 285 22.77 24.80 -14.77
N GLU A 286 21.98 23.72 -14.90
CA GLU A 286 21.45 23.31 -16.20
C GLU A 286 20.57 24.43 -16.78
N GLY A 287 20.84 24.85 -18.02
CA GLY A 287 20.09 25.92 -18.68
C GLY A 287 20.30 27.33 -18.13
N LEU A 288 21.43 27.57 -17.44
CA LEU A 288 21.78 28.88 -16.90
C LEU A 288 21.83 29.99 -17.97
N ASP A 289 22.36 29.68 -19.16
CA ASP A 289 22.43 30.59 -20.30
C ASP A 289 21.05 31.13 -20.71
N LYS A 290 20.03 30.28 -20.66
CA LYS A 290 18.64 30.65 -20.95
C LYS A 290 18.00 31.46 -19.82
N ARG A 291 18.34 31.16 -18.56
CA ARG A 291 17.81 31.88 -17.37
C ARG A 291 18.41 33.28 -17.23
N LEU A 292 19.67 33.45 -17.62
CA LEU A 292 20.36 34.74 -17.57
C LEU A 292 20.20 35.56 -18.87
N ALA A 293 19.51 35.04 -19.89
CA ALA A 293 19.27 35.74 -21.14
C ALA A 293 18.37 36.97 -20.93
N GLY A 294 18.97 38.14 -20.70
CA GLY A 294 18.27 39.41 -20.51
C GLY A 294 18.66 40.20 -19.25
N HIS A 295 19.63 39.70 -18.48
CA HIS A 295 20.19 40.38 -17.30
C HIS A 295 21.66 40.80 -17.51
#